data_AF-A0A8S0FWA3-F1
#
_entry.id   AF-A0A8S0FWA3-F1
#
_cell.length_a   1.000
_cell.length_b   1.000
_cell.length_c   1.000
_cell.angle_alpha   90.00
_cell.angle_beta   90.00
_cell.angle_gamma   90.00
#
_symmetry.space_group_name_H-M   'P 1'
#
loop_
_entity.id
_entity.type
_entity.pdbx_description
1 polymer ?
#
loop_
_entity_poly.entity_id
_entity_poly.type
_entity_poly.pdbx_seq_one_letter_code
_entity_poly.pdbx_strand_id
1 'polypeptide(L)'
;MVGGRNIGDAYFGAGEEPLFSDLDVMAIGPVVEDVADDFARYWYCKSVSPLQQVLDVPEGDVIPWRNDHIELPASWHNDVMTHRYLRKMESSPFIHHLVDGTLPLIWAKTCLLSDDPAKGEGKAKRHSLLPQRLFDIMGSPSERIDIISSYFVPTRAPRCGATLTDGEKRGKDCDPNQFSCR
;
A
#
# COMPACT_ATOMS: atom_id res chain seq x y z
N MET A 1 2.41 8.92 -3.91
CA MET A 1 2.53 8.06 -2.70
C MET A 1 1.96 6.70 -3.05
N VAL A 2 2.55 5.62 -2.51
CA VAL A 2 2.05 4.24 -2.65
C VAL A 2 2.20 3.53 -1.31
N GLY A 3 1.27 2.64 -0.95
CA GLY A 3 1.33 1.94 0.33
C GLY A 3 0.09 1.09 0.59
N GLY A 4 0.02 0.52 1.80
CA GLY A 4 -1.07 -0.36 2.23
C GLY A 4 -2.27 0.36 2.84
N ARG A 5 -2.10 1.64 3.21
CA ARG A 5 -3.09 2.41 3.94
C ARG A 5 -4.32 2.71 3.08
N ASN A 6 -5.49 2.26 3.54
CA ASN A 6 -6.77 2.58 2.92
C ASN A 6 -7.43 3.82 3.55
N ILE A 7 -8.42 4.39 2.85
CA ILE A 7 -9.26 5.46 3.38
C ILE A 7 -10.36 4.82 4.24
N GLY A 8 -10.16 4.80 5.55
CA GLY A 8 -11.14 4.29 6.51
C GLY A 8 -10.71 4.54 7.96
N ASP A 9 -11.69 4.62 8.86
CA ASP A 9 -11.56 5.04 10.26
C ASP A 9 -10.40 4.35 11.00
N ALA A 10 -10.30 3.02 10.89
CA ALA A 10 -9.28 2.20 11.54
C ALA A 10 -7.83 2.50 11.11
N TYR A 11 -7.63 3.10 9.93
CA TYR A 11 -6.30 3.51 9.48
C TYR A 11 -5.91 4.87 10.07
N PHE A 12 -6.88 5.73 10.39
CA PHE A 12 -6.62 7.09 10.89
C PHE A 12 -6.79 7.22 12.41
N GLY A 13 -7.10 6.12 13.10
CA GLY A 13 -7.40 6.14 14.53
C GLY A 13 -8.63 6.97 14.85
N ALA A 14 -9.56 7.05 13.90
CA ALA A 14 -10.89 7.58 14.11
C ALA A 14 -11.78 6.41 14.57
N GLY A 15 -12.61 6.62 15.60
CA GLY A 15 -13.48 5.58 16.17
C GLY A 15 -12.85 4.77 17.32
N GLU A 16 -13.53 3.69 17.71
CA GLU A 16 -13.11 2.80 18.82
C GLU A 16 -12.29 1.59 18.36
N GLU A 17 -12.04 1.45 17.05
CA GLU A 17 -11.32 0.31 16.50
C GLU A 17 -9.80 0.39 16.75
N PRO A 18 -9.11 -0.76 16.84
CA PRO A 18 -7.65 -0.80 16.92
C PRO A 18 -7.00 -0.12 15.70
N LEU A 19 -5.99 0.72 15.95
CA LEU A 19 -5.23 1.38 14.90
C LEU A 19 -4.42 0.38 14.06
N PHE A 20 -4.66 0.33 12.76
CA PHE A 20 -3.82 -0.44 11.84
C PHE A 20 -2.50 0.29 11.56
N SER A 21 -1.39 -0.43 11.73
CA SER A 21 -0.06 0.05 11.33
C SER A 21 0.22 -0.38 9.90
N ASP A 22 0.59 0.58 9.06
CA ASP A 22 0.94 0.37 7.65
C ASP A 22 2.23 1.11 7.29
N LEU A 23 2.81 0.71 6.15
CA LEU A 23 3.95 1.38 5.55
C LEU A 23 3.54 2.03 4.24
N ASP A 24 3.84 3.32 4.14
CA ASP A 24 3.63 4.13 2.94
C ASP A 24 4.97 4.68 2.46
N VAL A 25 5.17 4.71 1.14
CA VAL A 25 6.35 5.27 0.48
C VAL A 25 5.94 6.47 -0.36
N MET A 26 6.65 7.59 -0.15
CA MET A 26 6.61 8.75 -1.02
C MET A 26 7.85 8.73 -1.91
N ALA A 27 7.64 8.72 -3.21
CA ALA A 27 8.71 8.72 -4.21
C ALA A 27 8.53 9.90 -5.17
N ILE A 28 9.65 10.38 -5.70
CA ILE A 28 9.71 11.40 -6.75
C ILE A 28 10.60 10.91 -7.89
N GLY A 29 10.55 11.60 -9.03
CA GLY A 29 11.36 11.28 -10.21
C GLY A 29 10.71 10.22 -11.10
N PRO A 30 11.49 9.51 -11.95
CA PRO A 30 10.96 8.68 -13.04
C PRO A 30 9.99 7.58 -12.60
N VAL A 31 10.16 7.02 -11.40
CA VAL A 31 9.27 5.96 -10.88
C VAL A 31 7.80 6.42 -10.74
N VAL A 32 7.54 7.74 -10.69
CA VAL A 32 6.18 8.28 -10.66
C VAL A 32 5.43 7.95 -11.96
N GLU A 33 6.12 8.00 -13.11
CA GLU A 33 5.54 7.63 -14.41
C GLU A 33 5.28 6.12 -14.45
N ASP A 34 6.21 5.28 -13.97
CA ASP A 34 6.01 3.84 -13.89
C ASP A 34 4.75 3.47 -13.08
N VAL A 35 4.52 4.16 -11.95
CA VAL A 35 3.34 3.95 -11.11
C VAL A 35 2.06 4.43 -11.79
N ALA A 36 2.10 5.58 -12.48
CA ALA A 36 0.95 6.10 -13.21
C ALA A 36 0.53 5.18 -14.36
N ASP A 37 1.51 4.65 -15.11
CA ASP A 37 1.29 3.71 -16.20
C ASP A 37 0.73 2.38 -15.69
N ASP A 38 1.23 1.86 -14.55
CA ASP A 38 0.68 0.65 -13.95
C ASP A 38 -0.74 0.87 -13.40
N PHE A 39 -1.01 2.03 -12.80
CA PHE A 39 -2.38 2.39 -12.43
C PHE A 39 -3.29 2.38 -13.66
N ALA A 40 -2.88 3.00 -14.78
CA ALA A 40 -3.66 3.01 -16.01
C ALA A 40 -3.90 1.60 -16.57
N ARG A 41 -2.89 0.71 -16.51
CA ARG A 41 -3.03 -0.71 -16.89
C ARG A 41 -4.15 -1.41 -16.12
N TYR A 42 -4.25 -1.18 -14.81
CA TYR A 42 -5.34 -1.74 -13.99
C TYR A 42 -6.67 -1.03 -14.26
N TRP A 43 -6.66 0.30 -14.35
CA TRP A 43 -7.86 1.13 -14.53
C TRP A 43 -8.61 0.83 -15.83
N TYR A 44 -7.88 0.53 -16.90
CA TYR A 44 -8.46 0.21 -18.21
C TYR A 44 -8.51 -1.30 -18.51
N CYS A 45 -8.27 -2.16 -17.51
CA CYS A 45 -8.33 -3.60 -17.75
C CYS A 45 -9.76 -4.12 -17.93
N LYS A 46 -9.90 -5.30 -18.52
CA LYS A 46 -11.22 -5.90 -18.82
C LYS A 46 -12.02 -6.29 -17.58
N SER A 47 -11.38 -6.38 -16.42
CA SER A 47 -12.03 -6.67 -15.16
C SER A 47 -12.67 -5.42 -14.52
N VAL A 48 -12.46 -4.23 -15.09
CA VAL A 48 -13.09 -3.00 -14.61
C VAL A 48 -14.45 -2.83 -15.29
N SER A 49 -15.47 -2.50 -14.51
CA SER A 49 -16.80 -2.15 -14.99
C SER A 49 -17.32 -0.95 -14.20
N PRO A 50 -18.00 0.02 -14.85
CA PRO A 50 -18.67 1.10 -14.15
C PRO A 50 -19.66 0.56 -13.11
N LEU A 51 -19.77 1.24 -11.97
CA LEU A 51 -20.60 0.81 -10.86
C LEU A 51 -22.07 0.57 -11.28
N GLN A 52 -22.61 1.45 -12.13
CA GLN A 52 -23.98 1.37 -12.64
C GLN A 52 -24.24 0.18 -13.56
N GLN A 53 -23.19 -0.47 -14.08
CA GLN A 53 -23.33 -1.70 -14.86
C GLN A 53 -23.35 -2.94 -13.98
N VAL A 54 -22.88 -2.83 -12.72
CA VAL A 54 -22.76 -3.94 -11.78
C VAL A 54 -23.87 -3.90 -10.73
N LEU A 55 -24.28 -2.70 -10.31
CA LEU A 55 -25.32 -2.48 -9.31
C LEU A 55 -26.48 -1.69 -9.91
N ASP A 56 -27.69 -2.03 -9.49
CA ASP A 56 -28.89 -1.24 -9.78
C ASP A 56 -28.93 -0.04 -8.82
N VAL A 57 -28.29 1.07 -9.24
CA VAL A 57 -28.22 2.32 -8.47
C VAL A 57 -29.25 3.29 -9.04
N PRO A 58 -30.24 3.74 -8.25
CA PRO A 58 -31.19 4.77 -8.67
C PRO A 58 -30.45 6.03 -9.14
N GLU A 59 -30.89 6.65 -10.24
CA GLU A 59 -30.26 7.87 -10.80
C GLU A 59 -30.09 9.00 -9.77
N GLY A 60 -30.96 9.06 -8.75
CA GLY A 60 -30.89 10.07 -7.68
C GLY A 60 -29.79 9.85 -6.64
N ASP A 61 -29.24 8.64 -6.52
CA ASP A 61 -28.21 8.30 -5.54
C ASP A 61 -26.78 8.50 -6.10
N VAL A 62 -26.66 8.67 -7.43
CA VAL A 62 -25.39 8.99 -8.09
C VAL A 62 -25.14 10.47 -7.96
N ILE A 63 -24.36 10.86 -6.96
CA ILE A 63 -23.92 12.25 -6.78
C ILE A 63 -22.88 12.57 -7.87
N PRO A 64 -23.13 13.56 -8.75
CA PRO A 64 -22.13 13.97 -9.74
C PRO A 64 -20.88 14.48 -9.03
N TRP A 65 -19.71 14.02 -9.48
CA TRP A 65 -18.45 14.58 -9.00
C TRP A 65 -18.40 16.07 -9.31
N ARG A 66 -18.11 16.89 -8.30
CA ARG A 66 -17.88 18.34 -8.45
C ARG A 66 -16.62 18.70 -7.68
N ASN A 67 -15.80 19.55 -8.27
CA ASN A 67 -14.53 20.01 -7.69
C ASN A 67 -14.67 20.73 -6.34
N ASP A 68 -15.89 21.15 -5.98
CA ASP A 68 -16.15 22.14 -4.93
C ASP A 68 -16.72 21.50 -3.65
N HIS A 69 -16.92 20.17 -3.60
CA HIS A 69 -17.79 19.51 -2.60
C HIS A 69 -17.09 18.86 -1.41
N ILE A 70 -15.78 19.05 -1.22
CA ILE A 70 -15.13 18.59 0.01
C ILE A 70 -15.28 19.70 1.06
N GLU A 71 -16.49 19.84 1.59
CA GLU A 71 -16.75 20.65 2.78
C GLU A 71 -16.77 19.74 4.00
N LEU A 72 -16.14 20.18 5.10
CA LEU A 72 -16.27 19.49 6.37
C LEU A 72 -17.74 19.55 6.81
N PRO A 73 -18.33 18.46 7.29
CA PRO A 73 -19.69 18.49 7.85
C PRO A 73 -19.80 19.59 8.90
N ALA A 74 -20.91 20.33 8.91
CA ALA A 74 -21.09 21.44 9.84
C ALA A 74 -20.94 21.03 11.33
N SER A 75 -21.24 19.77 11.65
CA SER A 75 -21.03 19.18 12.97
C SER A 75 -19.56 19.09 13.38
N TRP A 76 -18.64 19.01 12.43
CA TRP A 76 -17.20 18.89 12.69
C TRP A 76 -16.54 20.25 12.97
N HIS A 77 -17.17 21.36 12.56
CA HIS A 77 -16.64 22.71 12.80
C HIS A 77 -16.45 23.07 14.27
N ASN A 78 -17.16 22.41 15.19
CA ASN A 78 -17.03 22.62 16.64
C ASN A 78 -16.53 21.36 17.37
N ASP A 79 -16.15 20.32 16.64
CA ASP A 79 -15.73 19.06 17.23
C ASP A 79 -14.29 19.13 17.77
N VAL A 80 -14.10 18.68 19.00
CA VAL A 80 -12.81 18.78 19.71
C VAL A 80 -11.76 17.87 19.08
N MET A 81 -12.15 16.69 18.58
CA MET A 81 -11.23 15.76 17.92
C MET A 81 -10.76 16.33 16.59
N THR A 82 -11.67 16.88 15.79
CA THR A 82 -11.40 17.55 14.52
C THR A 82 -10.40 18.69 14.70
N HIS A 83 -10.66 19.62 15.63
CA HIS A 83 -9.72 20.72 15.89
C HIS A 83 -8.35 20.28 16.38
N ARG A 84 -8.29 19.16 17.12
CA ARG A 84 -7.01 18.61 17.59
C ARG A 84 -6.22 18.02 16.42
N TYR A 85 -6.90 17.33 15.51
CA TYR A 85 -6.31 16.78 14.29
C TYR A 85 -5.80 17.91 13.38
N LEU A 86 -6.63 18.92 13.09
CA LEU A 86 -6.25 20.08 12.28
C LEU A 86 -5.03 20.80 12.86
N ARG A 87 -5.01 21.09 14.17
CA ARG A 87 -3.84 21.69 14.84
C ARG A 87 -2.58 20.84 14.77
N LYS A 88 -2.71 19.51 14.79
CA LYS A 88 -1.56 18.60 14.60
C LYS A 88 -1.04 18.65 13.16
N MET A 89 -1.92 18.75 12.16
CA MET A 89 -1.49 18.92 10.77
C MET A 89 -0.79 20.26 10.58
N GLU A 90 -1.40 21.35 11.07
CA GLU A 90 -0.88 22.72 10.95
C GLU A 90 0.47 22.91 11.64
N SER A 91 0.73 22.20 12.73
CA SER A 91 2.00 22.30 13.47
C SER A 91 3.01 21.20 13.11
N SER A 92 2.67 20.31 12.18
CA SER A 92 3.52 19.17 11.81
C SER A 92 4.71 19.63 10.94
N PRO A 93 5.97 19.45 11.40
CA PRO A 93 7.14 19.77 10.59
C PRO A 93 7.16 18.98 9.28
N PHE A 94 6.68 17.74 9.30
CA PHE A 94 6.57 16.90 8.10
C PHE A 94 5.66 17.54 7.04
N ILE A 95 4.50 18.07 7.45
CA ILE A 95 3.56 18.73 6.53
C ILE A 95 4.16 20.02 5.97
N HIS A 96 4.82 20.82 6.80
CA HIS A 96 5.53 22.01 6.33
C HIS A 96 6.58 21.67 5.28
N HIS A 97 7.47 20.72 5.57
CA HIS A 97 8.49 20.28 4.62
C HIS A 97 7.88 19.70 3.33
N LEU A 98 6.75 19.00 3.42
CA LEU A 98 6.04 18.46 2.26
C LEU A 98 5.51 19.57 1.37
N VAL A 99 4.78 20.52 1.95
CA VAL A 99 4.17 21.65 1.23
C VAL A 99 5.24 22.56 0.63
N ASP A 100 6.32 22.80 1.36
CA ASP A 100 7.44 23.64 0.92
C ASP A 100 8.36 22.92 -0.09
N GLY A 101 8.14 21.62 -0.35
CA GLY A 101 8.99 20.83 -1.25
C GLY A 101 10.40 20.61 -0.72
N THR A 102 10.60 20.70 0.60
CA THR A 102 11.90 20.58 1.28
C THR A 102 12.06 19.28 2.07
N LEU A 103 11.15 18.31 1.88
CA LEU A 103 11.25 17.00 2.53
C LEU A 103 12.64 16.38 2.28
N PRO A 104 13.33 15.92 3.34
CA PRO A 104 14.58 15.21 3.17
C PRO A 104 14.30 13.88 2.46
N LEU A 105 15.00 13.65 1.35
CA LEU A 105 14.84 12.46 0.53
C LEU A 105 16.04 11.53 0.67
N ILE A 106 15.77 10.24 0.68
CA ILE A 106 16.78 9.20 0.52
C ILE A 106 16.82 8.84 -0.97
N TRP A 107 17.96 9.12 -1.61
CA TRP A 107 18.16 8.80 -3.01
C TRP A 107 18.58 7.35 -3.17
N ALA A 108 17.79 6.59 -3.93
CA ALA A 108 18.05 5.19 -4.22
C ALA A 108 17.67 4.86 -5.66
N LYS A 109 18.25 3.77 -6.19
CA LYS A 109 17.73 3.16 -7.42
C LYS A 109 16.40 2.50 -7.09
N THR A 110 15.36 2.85 -7.81
CA THR A 110 13.99 2.37 -7.57
C THR A 110 13.48 1.63 -8.81
N CYS A 111 12.73 0.56 -8.59
CA CYS A 111 12.05 -0.19 -9.63
C CYS A 111 10.65 -0.55 -9.13
N LEU A 112 9.62 -0.30 -9.94
CA LEU A 112 8.27 -0.74 -9.66
C LEU A 112 8.10 -2.22 -10.03
N LEU A 113 7.54 -2.99 -9.10
CA LEU A 113 7.10 -4.36 -9.35
C LEU A 113 5.60 -4.46 -9.10
N SER A 114 4.90 -4.97 -10.10
CA SER A 114 3.46 -5.18 -10.08
C SER A 114 3.11 -6.43 -10.89
N ASP A 115 1.99 -7.04 -10.53
CA ASP A 115 1.40 -8.13 -11.31
C ASP A 115 0.71 -7.61 -12.57
N ASP A 116 0.57 -8.47 -13.58
CA ASP A 116 -0.29 -8.17 -14.72
C ASP A 116 -1.78 -8.20 -14.33
N PRO A 117 -2.62 -7.21 -14.70
CA PRO A 117 -4.04 -7.21 -14.39
C PRO A 117 -4.78 -8.46 -14.91
N ALA A 118 -4.27 -9.11 -15.96
CA ALA A 118 -4.79 -10.39 -16.44
C ALA A 118 -4.68 -11.54 -15.43
N LYS A 119 -3.98 -11.35 -14.29
CA LYS A 119 -4.05 -12.29 -13.14
C LYS A 119 -5.47 -12.45 -12.64
N GLY A 120 -6.27 -11.38 -12.64
CA GLY A 120 -7.66 -11.38 -12.20
C GLY A 120 -8.56 -12.23 -13.10
N GLU A 121 -8.15 -12.41 -14.36
CA GLU A 121 -8.80 -13.28 -15.34
C GLU A 121 -8.29 -14.74 -15.29
N GLY A 122 -7.33 -15.05 -14.40
CA GLY A 122 -6.69 -16.36 -14.35
C GLY A 122 -5.75 -16.66 -15.54
N LYS A 123 -5.36 -15.64 -16.32
CA LYS A 123 -4.56 -15.78 -17.55
C LYS A 123 -3.07 -15.51 -17.36
N ALA A 124 -2.66 -14.96 -16.22
CA ALA A 124 -1.26 -14.69 -15.92
C ALA A 124 -0.46 -15.99 -15.75
N LYS A 125 0.73 -16.05 -16.35
CA LYS A 125 1.65 -17.18 -16.16
C LYS A 125 2.26 -17.10 -14.77
N ARG A 126 2.42 -18.23 -14.07
CA ARG A 126 2.95 -18.22 -12.69
C ARG A 126 4.31 -17.52 -12.52
N HIS A 127 5.18 -17.59 -13.54
CA HIS A 127 6.50 -16.93 -13.50
C HIS A 127 6.42 -15.41 -13.67
N SER A 128 5.30 -14.86 -14.15
CA SER A 128 5.10 -13.42 -14.26
C SER A 128 4.49 -12.81 -12.99
N LEU A 129 4.23 -13.61 -11.96
CA LEU A 129 3.65 -13.13 -10.71
C LEU A 129 4.71 -12.47 -9.81
N LEU A 130 4.26 -11.50 -9.04
CA LEU A 130 5.06 -10.64 -8.18
C LEU A 130 6.02 -11.41 -7.26
N PRO A 131 5.63 -12.51 -6.57
CA PRO A 131 6.55 -13.22 -5.70
C PRO A 131 7.78 -13.75 -6.46
N GLN A 132 7.60 -14.33 -7.65
CA GLN A 132 8.72 -14.85 -8.44
C GLN A 132 9.62 -13.72 -8.93
N ARG A 133 9.02 -12.64 -9.47
CA ARG A 133 9.79 -11.47 -9.92
C ARG A 133 10.57 -10.80 -8.80
N LEU A 134 9.99 -10.74 -7.60
CA LEU A 134 10.65 -10.20 -6.42
C LEU A 134 11.89 -11.03 -6.07
N PHE A 135 11.79 -12.36 -6.06
CA PHE A 135 12.95 -13.24 -5.84
C PHE A 135 14.02 -13.08 -6.93
N ASP A 136 13.61 -13.00 -8.19
CA ASP A 136 14.55 -12.86 -9.31
C ASP A 136 15.35 -11.55 -9.22
N ILE A 137 14.74 -10.46 -8.75
CA ILE A 137 15.38 -9.15 -8.58
C ILE A 137 16.19 -9.06 -7.29
N MET A 138 15.68 -9.62 -6.20
CA MET A 138 16.36 -9.68 -4.91
C MET A 138 17.63 -10.53 -4.98
N GLY A 139 17.64 -11.55 -5.85
CA GLY A 139 18.76 -12.47 -6.02
C GLY A 139 19.05 -13.25 -4.73
N SER A 140 20.34 -13.45 -4.46
CA SER A 140 20.82 -14.13 -3.25
C SER A 140 21.47 -13.10 -2.31
N PRO A 141 20.75 -12.55 -1.32
CA PRO A 141 21.35 -11.65 -0.32
C PRO A 141 22.52 -12.34 0.40
N SER A 142 23.57 -11.59 0.71
CA SER A 142 24.74 -12.12 1.42
C SER A 142 24.67 -11.97 2.94
N GLU A 143 23.83 -11.05 3.45
CA GLU A 143 23.79 -10.71 4.89
C GLU A 143 22.40 -10.84 5.50
N ARG A 144 21.44 -9.98 5.12
CA ARG A 144 20.12 -9.90 5.76
C ARG A 144 19.03 -9.48 4.77
N ILE A 145 17.83 -10.04 4.93
CA ILE A 145 16.57 -9.54 4.37
C ILE A 145 15.61 -9.30 5.53
N ASP A 146 14.98 -8.13 5.55
CA ASP A 146 13.83 -7.85 6.39
C ASP A 146 12.55 -7.86 5.55
N ILE A 147 11.55 -8.61 6.00
CA ILE A 147 10.23 -8.71 5.35
C ILE A 147 9.19 -8.26 6.36
N ILE A 148 8.38 -7.28 5.98
CA ILE A 148 7.20 -6.85 6.72
C ILE A 148 6.00 -7.24 5.86
N SER A 149 5.11 -8.06 6.40
CA SER A 149 3.88 -8.48 5.71
C SER A 149 2.70 -8.47 6.68
N SER A 150 1.57 -7.96 6.23
CA SER A 150 0.30 -8.02 6.96
C SER A 150 -0.23 -9.45 7.08
N TYR A 151 0.11 -10.31 6.11
CA TYR A 151 -0.33 -11.70 6.08
C TYR A 151 0.81 -12.62 5.69
N PHE A 152 0.95 -13.72 6.43
CA PHE A 152 1.74 -14.86 6.01
C PHE A 152 0.78 -16.01 5.71
N VAL A 153 0.59 -16.29 4.42
CA VAL A 153 -0.29 -17.38 3.95
C VAL A 153 0.59 -18.53 3.43
N PRO A 154 1.00 -19.47 4.29
CA PRO A 154 1.84 -20.58 3.87
C PRO A 154 1.08 -21.47 2.88
N THR A 155 1.65 -21.70 1.71
CA THR A 155 1.12 -22.66 0.74
C THR A 155 1.76 -24.03 0.95
N ARG A 156 1.05 -25.12 0.62
CA ARG A 156 1.61 -26.49 0.64
C ARG A 156 2.75 -26.69 -0.38
N ALA A 157 3.02 -25.72 -1.25
CA ALA A 157 4.10 -25.80 -2.22
C ALA A 157 5.44 -25.44 -1.53
N PRO A 158 6.50 -26.24 -1.70
CA PRO A 158 7.75 -26.06 -0.94
C PRO A 158 8.51 -24.76 -1.24
N ARG A 159 8.07 -23.92 -2.17
CA ARG A 159 8.93 -22.86 -2.73
C ARG A 159 9.12 -21.63 -1.86
N CYS A 160 8.11 -21.15 -1.13
CA CYS A 160 8.30 -20.04 -0.18
C CYS A 160 8.69 -20.53 1.22
N GLY A 161 8.24 -21.72 1.62
CA GLY A 161 8.59 -22.32 2.90
C GLY A 161 10.06 -22.75 2.95
N ALA A 162 10.55 -23.43 1.91
CA ALA A 162 11.90 -24.00 1.94
C ALA A 162 13.00 -22.93 2.08
N THR A 163 12.92 -21.81 1.37
CA THR A 163 13.97 -20.77 1.40
C THR A 163 14.02 -20.03 2.73
N LEU A 164 12.88 -19.86 3.41
CA LEU A 164 12.83 -19.28 4.76
C LEU A 164 13.26 -20.33 5.83
N THR A 165 12.85 -21.58 5.69
CA THR A 165 13.26 -22.68 6.59
C THR A 165 14.72 -23.14 6.39
N ASP A 166 15.33 -22.87 5.24
CA ASP A 166 16.75 -23.18 4.98
C ASP A 166 17.70 -22.15 5.65
N GLY A 167 17.17 -21.02 6.11
CA GLY A 167 17.83 -20.14 7.09
C GLY A 167 17.74 -20.69 8.52
N GLU A 168 16.60 -21.29 8.87
CA GLU A 168 16.34 -21.90 10.18
C GLU A 168 17.25 -23.12 10.43
N LYS A 169 17.53 -23.92 9.39
CA LYS A 169 18.52 -25.01 9.45
C LYS A 169 19.97 -24.55 9.63
N ARG A 170 20.25 -23.25 9.55
CA ARG A 170 21.58 -22.66 9.83
C ARG A 170 21.72 -22.12 11.26
N GLY A 171 20.82 -22.49 12.17
CA GLY A 171 21.01 -22.32 13.61
C GLY A 171 20.78 -20.89 14.11
N LYS A 172 19.79 -20.19 13.56
CA LYS A 172 19.36 -18.90 14.08
C LYS A 172 17.92 -19.01 14.58
N ASP A 173 17.76 -18.94 15.91
CA ASP A 173 16.46 -18.93 16.58
C ASP A 173 15.61 -17.76 16.06
N CYS A 174 14.46 -18.07 15.47
CA CYS A 174 13.47 -17.08 15.06
C CYS A 174 12.42 -16.94 16.17
N ASP A 175 12.33 -15.77 16.81
CA ASP A 175 11.28 -15.46 17.77
C ASP A 175 9.96 -15.18 16.99
N PRO A 176 8.89 -15.97 17.20
CA PRO A 176 7.62 -15.77 16.50
C PRO A 176 6.92 -14.45 16.84
N ASN A 177 7.37 -13.72 17.86
CA ASN A 177 6.83 -12.41 18.26
C ASN A 177 7.80 -11.24 18.01
N GLN A 178 9.01 -11.50 17.50
CA GLN A 178 9.97 -10.48 17.07
C GLN A 178 10.68 -10.96 15.80
N PHE A 179 10.15 -10.59 14.63
CA PHE A 179 10.79 -10.90 13.35
C PHE A 179 11.96 -9.96 13.07
N SER A 180 13.05 -10.15 13.81
CA SER A 180 14.38 -9.64 13.49
C SER A 180 15.29 -10.84 13.24
N CYS A 181 15.50 -11.20 11.97
CA CYS A 181 16.60 -12.08 11.61
C CYS A 181 17.93 -11.30 11.73
N ARG A 182 18.66 -11.48 12.83
CA ARG A 182 20.08 -11.10 12.90
C ARG A 182 20.94 -12.13 12.20
#